data_AF-A0A961EMW8-F1
#
_entry.id   AF-A0A961EMW8-F1
#
_cell.length_a   1.000
_cell.length_b   1.000
_cell.length_c   1.000
_cell.angle_alpha   90.00
_cell.angle_beta   90.00
_cell.angle_gamma   90.00
#
_symmetry.space_group_name_H-M   'P 1'
#
loop_
_entity.id
_entity.type
_entity.pdbx_description
1 polymer ?
#
loop_
_entity_poly.entity_id
_entity_poly.type
_entity_poly.pdbx_seq_one_letter_code
_entity_poly.pdbx_strand_id
1 'polypeptide(L)'
;ATVGAKGESGYLDYWKSLKDNGVKVAKGWTEAYTGDFSGSSGKGPRPLVVSYATSPAFEVDEGAKESRTVALLDTCFRQVEYAGILKGSQNEWGAQKFIDYLLTAGVQADIPGQMYMYPVDSSVELPAEWVKFAPLATKPIAVDAATIGANRETWIKDWTAEVLG
;
A
#
# COMPACT_ATOMS: atom_id res chain seq x y z
N ALA A 1 -6.98 -3.34 -7.04
CA ALA A 1 -7.27 -4.64 -6.39
C ALA A 1 -8.66 -5.17 -6.75
N THR A 2 -9.76 -4.52 -6.35
CA THR A 2 -11.12 -5.09 -6.50
C THR A 2 -11.54 -5.32 -7.95
N VAL A 3 -11.21 -4.40 -8.87
CA VAL A 3 -11.42 -4.62 -10.31
C VAL A 3 -10.67 -5.85 -10.81
N GLY A 4 -9.40 -6.01 -10.43
CA GLY A 4 -8.60 -7.19 -10.82
C GLY A 4 -9.13 -8.50 -10.22
N ALA A 5 -9.71 -8.46 -9.02
CA ALA A 5 -10.24 -9.65 -8.34
C ALA A 5 -11.68 -10.00 -8.70
N LYS A 6 -12.51 -9.02 -9.06
CA LYS A 6 -13.96 -9.17 -9.28
C LYS A 6 -14.41 -8.84 -10.70
N GLY A 7 -13.53 -8.32 -11.53
CA GLY A 7 -13.84 -7.80 -12.87
C GLY A 7 -14.52 -6.43 -12.83
N GLU A 8 -14.61 -5.79 -14.00
CA GLU A 8 -15.27 -4.48 -14.16
C GLU A 8 -16.77 -4.53 -13.85
N SER A 9 -17.43 -5.66 -14.09
CA SER A 9 -18.85 -5.82 -13.77
C SER A 9 -19.12 -6.11 -12.29
N GLY A 10 -18.13 -6.60 -11.54
CA GLY A 10 -18.35 -7.13 -10.18
C GLY A 10 -17.73 -6.30 -9.05
N TYR A 11 -16.86 -5.33 -9.35
CA TYR A 11 -16.20 -4.56 -8.30
C TYR A 11 -17.16 -3.64 -7.53
N LEU A 12 -18.18 -3.08 -8.17
CA LEU A 12 -19.15 -2.21 -7.51
C LEU A 12 -20.06 -3.00 -6.56
N ASP A 13 -20.55 -4.17 -6.98
CA ASP A 13 -21.35 -5.04 -6.11
C ASP A 13 -20.60 -5.44 -4.83
N TYR A 14 -19.29 -5.71 -4.96
CA TYR A 14 -18.43 -5.97 -3.81
C TYR A 14 -18.35 -4.74 -2.88
N TRP A 15 -18.16 -3.55 -3.42
CA TRP A 15 -18.07 -2.32 -2.62
C TRP A 15 -19.39 -1.92 -1.98
N LYS A 16 -20.51 -2.15 -2.67
CA LYS A 16 -21.85 -2.02 -2.11
C LYS A 16 -22.05 -2.95 -0.91
N SER A 17 -21.65 -4.21 -1.05
CA SER A 17 -21.71 -5.18 0.05
C SER A 17 -20.86 -4.74 1.25
N LEU A 18 -19.69 -4.14 1.02
CA LEU A 18 -18.86 -3.57 2.09
C LEU A 18 -19.53 -2.36 2.77
N LYS A 19 -20.17 -1.49 1.99
CA LYS A 19 -20.95 -0.35 2.51
C LYS A 19 -22.11 -0.82 3.37
N ASP A 20 -22.89 -1.79 2.90
CA ASP A 20 -24.00 -2.38 3.65
C ASP A 20 -23.52 -3.06 4.94
N ASN A 21 -22.28 -3.55 4.95
CA ASN A 21 -21.61 -4.11 6.13
C ASN A 21 -20.86 -3.06 6.98
N GLY A 22 -21.06 -1.76 6.72
CA GLY A 22 -20.56 -0.67 7.55
C GLY A 22 -19.09 -0.32 7.37
N VAL A 23 -18.49 -0.54 6.18
CA VAL A 23 -17.14 -0.06 5.87
C VAL A 23 -17.03 1.45 6.12
N LYS A 24 -15.90 1.91 6.69
CA LYS A 24 -15.59 3.34 6.82
C LYS A 24 -14.54 3.73 5.79
N VAL A 25 -14.80 4.84 5.13
CA VAL A 25 -13.84 5.52 4.28
C VAL A 25 -13.27 6.69 5.08
N ALA A 26 -11.99 6.58 5.46
CA ALA A 26 -11.26 7.65 6.13
C ALA A 26 -10.63 8.60 5.11
N LYS A 27 -10.23 9.80 5.54
CA LYS A 27 -9.57 10.78 4.65
C LYS A 27 -8.14 10.41 4.30
N GLY A 28 -7.51 9.55 5.09
CA GLY A 28 -6.12 9.14 4.88
C GLY A 28 -5.76 7.89 5.65
N TRP A 29 -4.64 7.30 5.27
CA TRP A 29 -4.11 6.06 5.85
C TRP A 29 -3.90 6.19 7.36
N THR A 30 -3.31 7.29 7.84
CA THR A 30 -3.03 7.49 9.27
C THR A 30 -4.31 7.45 10.12
N GLU A 31 -5.38 8.14 9.71
CA GLU A 31 -6.67 8.09 10.43
C GLU A 31 -7.22 6.66 10.50
N ALA A 32 -7.25 5.96 9.37
CA ALA A 32 -7.75 4.59 9.30
C ALA A 32 -6.90 3.63 10.14
N TYR A 33 -5.58 3.74 10.03
CA TYR A 33 -4.64 2.78 10.58
C TYR A 33 -4.35 3.03 12.06
N THR A 34 -4.06 4.26 12.49
CA THR A 34 -3.72 4.56 13.89
C THR A 34 -4.90 5.04 14.73
N GLY A 35 -6.03 5.38 14.11
CA GLY A 35 -7.23 5.84 14.80
C GLY A 35 -8.30 4.76 14.91
N ASP A 36 -8.79 4.29 13.76
CA ASP A 36 -9.98 3.42 13.70
C ASP A 36 -9.68 1.92 13.82
N PHE A 37 -8.51 1.47 13.36
CA PHE A 37 -8.11 0.07 13.37
C PHE A 37 -7.71 -0.38 14.77
N SER A 38 -8.13 -1.59 15.14
CA SER A 38 -7.93 -2.14 16.49
C SER A 38 -6.57 -2.80 16.69
N GLY A 39 -5.87 -3.13 15.61
CA GLY A 39 -4.62 -3.91 15.65
C GLY A 39 -3.34 -3.06 15.75
N SER A 40 -3.41 -1.76 15.50
CA SER A 40 -2.26 -0.86 15.57
C SER A 40 -2.07 -0.27 16.98
N SER A 41 -1.28 0.79 17.11
CA SER A 41 -1.23 1.64 18.32
C SER A 41 -2.59 2.28 18.64
N GLY A 42 -3.47 2.44 17.64
CA GLY A 42 -4.85 2.84 17.80
C GLY A 42 -5.68 1.77 18.48
N LYS A 43 -6.48 2.14 19.48
CA LYS A 43 -7.48 1.25 20.11
C LYS A 43 -8.86 1.44 19.48
N GLY A 44 -8.88 1.62 18.16
CA GLY A 44 -10.12 1.81 17.43
C GLY A 44 -10.96 0.52 17.36
N PRO A 45 -12.26 0.61 17.05
CA PRO A 45 -13.16 -0.54 17.09
C PRO A 45 -13.12 -1.42 15.82
N ARG A 46 -12.36 -1.05 14.78
CA ARG A 46 -12.41 -1.73 13.47
C ARG A 46 -11.35 -2.82 13.36
N PRO A 47 -11.73 -4.09 13.12
CA PRO A 47 -10.79 -5.21 13.14
C PRO A 47 -10.01 -5.41 11.83
N LEU A 48 -10.34 -4.66 10.77
CA LEU A 48 -9.71 -4.76 9.45
C LEU A 48 -9.46 -3.37 8.88
N VAL A 49 -8.36 -3.22 8.14
CA VAL A 49 -7.95 -1.98 7.49
C VAL A 49 -7.24 -2.27 6.18
N VAL A 50 -7.39 -1.39 5.19
CA VAL A 50 -6.54 -1.42 3.99
C VAL A 50 -5.19 -0.80 4.36
N SER A 51 -4.15 -1.63 4.35
CA SER A 51 -2.77 -1.22 4.64
C SER A 51 -1.78 -2.02 3.79
N TYR A 52 -0.50 -1.87 4.06
CA TYR A 52 0.59 -2.56 3.37
C TYR A 52 0.86 -3.94 3.99
N ALA A 53 1.30 -4.89 3.17
CA ALA A 53 1.73 -6.21 3.65
C ALA A 53 2.95 -6.14 4.60
N THR A 54 3.63 -5.00 4.61
CA THR A 54 4.78 -4.69 5.45
C THR A 54 4.42 -4.16 6.83
N SER A 55 3.18 -3.69 7.04
CA SER A 55 2.73 -3.14 8.32
C SER A 55 2.97 -4.06 9.52
N PRO A 56 2.76 -5.41 9.44
CA PRO A 56 2.98 -6.26 10.60
C PRO A 56 4.41 -6.27 11.14
N ALA A 57 5.44 -5.96 10.34
CA ALA A 57 6.81 -5.85 10.85
C ALA A 57 7.03 -4.71 11.86
N PHE A 58 6.06 -3.79 11.97
CA PHE A 58 6.13 -2.62 12.85
C PHE A 58 5.11 -2.68 13.99
N GLU A 59 4.38 -3.79 14.08
CA GLU A 59 3.40 -4.05 15.14
C GLU A 59 3.90 -5.15 16.08
N VAL A 60 5.22 -5.28 16.19
CA VAL A 60 5.90 -6.19 17.12
C VAL A 60 6.29 -5.38 18.35
N ASP A 61 5.66 -5.68 19.48
CA ASP A 61 6.00 -5.02 20.75
C ASP A 61 7.42 -5.44 21.21
N GLU A 62 8.08 -4.60 22.00
CA GLU A 62 9.40 -4.92 22.55
C GLU A 62 9.37 -6.25 23.32
N GLY A 63 10.25 -7.18 22.92
CA GLY A 63 10.33 -8.53 23.51
C GLY A 63 9.24 -9.51 23.05
N ALA A 64 8.31 -9.09 22.19
CA ALA A 64 7.32 -9.98 21.60
C ALA A 64 7.94 -10.90 20.53
N LYS A 65 7.34 -12.09 20.37
CA LYS A 65 7.74 -13.06 19.34
C LYS A 65 6.87 -13.01 18.09
N GLU A 66 5.72 -12.36 18.17
CA GLU A 66 4.71 -12.29 17.12
C GLU A 66 4.26 -10.84 16.93
N SER A 67 3.82 -10.52 15.71
CA SER A 67 3.17 -9.24 15.42
C SER A 67 1.73 -9.24 15.93
N ARG A 68 1.24 -8.06 16.36
CA ARG A 68 -0.17 -7.86 16.72
C ARG A 68 -1.11 -7.92 15.51
N THR A 69 -0.56 -7.82 14.30
CA THR A 69 -1.32 -7.82 13.05
C THR A 69 -0.79 -8.88 12.08
N VAL A 70 -1.60 -9.22 11.09
CA VAL A 70 -1.20 -10.11 9.99
C VAL A 70 -1.72 -9.56 8.67
N ALA A 71 -0.95 -9.73 7.60
CA ALA A 71 -1.37 -9.36 6.26
C ALA A 71 -2.17 -10.48 5.59
N LEU A 72 -3.29 -10.13 4.95
CA LEU A 72 -4.05 -11.04 4.09
C LEU A 72 -3.44 -11.07 2.69
N LEU A 73 -2.36 -11.85 2.52
CA LEU A 73 -1.49 -11.80 1.33
C LEU A 73 -2.21 -12.08 0.00
N ASP A 74 -3.26 -12.90 0.00
CA ASP A 74 -4.06 -13.20 -1.20
C ASP A 74 -4.93 -12.03 -1.68
N THR A 75 -5.04 -10.96 -0.87
CA THR A 75 -5.79 -9.75 -1.20
C THR A 75 -4.91 -8.60 -1.68
N CYS A 76 -3.57 -8.79 -1.66
CA CYS A 76 -2.63 -7.74 -1.97
C CYS A 76 -2.65 -7.36 -3.46
N PHE A 77 -2.46 -6.07 -3.72
CA PHE A 77 -2.19 -5.50 -5.04
C PHE A 77 -0.86 -4.75 -4.96
N ARG A 78 0.02 -4.94 -5.94
CA ARG A 78 1.37 -4.34 -5.89
C ARG A 78 1.31 -2.85 -6.16
N GLN A 79 1.80 -2.04 -5.22
CA GLN A 79 2.07 -0.62 -5.41
C GLN A 79 3.57 -0.42 -5.67
N VAL A 80 3.88 0.43 -6.63
CA VAL A 80 5.25 0.91 -6.90
C VAL A 80 5.19 2.44 -6.86
N GLU A 81 6.05 3.03 -6.05
CA GLU A 81 6.21 4.49 -5.98
C GLU A 81 7.30 4.93 -6.96
N TYR A 82 7.02 5.96 -7.74
CA TYR A 82 7.91 6.44 -8.79
C TYR A 82 8.35 7.88 -8.49
N ALA A 83 9.61 8.17 -8.81
CA ALA A 83 10.10 9.53 -8.98
C ALA A 83 10.46 9.73 -10.46
N GLY A 84 10.09 10.89 -11.02
CA GLY A 84 10.27 11.18 -12.45
C GLY A 84 10.65 12.63 -12.68
N ILE A 85 11.43 12.86 -13.75
CA ILE A 85 11.84 14.19 -14.17
C ILE A 85 10.78 14.76 -15.11
N LEU A 86 10.24 15.93 -14.76
CA LEU A 86 9.21 16.58 -15.57
C LEU A 86 9.79 17.11 -16.88
N LYS A 87 9.06 16.91 -17.98
CA LYS A 87 9.39 17.51 -19.28
C LYS A 87 9.46 19.04 -19.15
N GLY A 88 10.57 19.63 -19.58
CA GLY A 88 10.80 21.07 -19.47
C GLY A 88 11.43 21.53 -18.15
N SER A 89 11.94 20.58 -17.33
CA SER A 89 12.72 20.92 -16.13
C SER A 89 13.87 21.87 -16.48
N GLN A 90 13.95 22.98 -15.73
CA GLN A 90 15.01 23.99 -15.92
C GLN A 90 16.37 23.51 -15.40
N ASN A 91 16.38 22.50 -14.53
CA ASN A 91 17.58 21.86 -14.00
C ASN A 91 17.46 20.34 -14.13
N GLU A 92 17.47 19.86 -15.37
CA GLU A 92 17.41 18.42 -15.65
C GLU A 92 18.59 17.66 -15.05
N TRP A 93 19.80 18.22 -15.13
CA TRP A 93 21.00 17.59 -14.57
C TRP A 93 20.89 17.37 -13.04
N GLY A 94 20.45 18.38 -12.29
CA GLY A 94 20.24 18.24 -10.85
C GLY A 94 19.13 17.25 -10.50
N ALA A 95 18.05 17.22 -11.30
CA ALA A 95 16.97 16.25 -11.14
C ALA A 95 17.47 14.80 -11.38
N GLN A 96 18.29 14.58 -12.41
CA GLN A 96 18.94 13.28 -12.65
C GLN A 96 19.81 12.89 -11.46
N LYS A 97 20.62 13.81 -10.92
CA LYS A 97 21.44 13.54 -9.73
C LYS A 97 20.62 13.18 -8.49
N PHE A 98 19.44 13.76 -8.34
CA PHE A 98 18.53 13.39 -7.26
C PHE A 98 17.94 11.98 -7.46
N ILE A 99 17.53 11.62 -8.67
CA ILE A 99 17.09 10.25 -8.98
C ILE A 99 18.23 9.24 -8.74
N ASP A 100 19.44 9.54 -9.20
CA ASP A 100 20.62 8.72 -8.95
C ASP A 100 20.86 8.55 -7.44
N TYR A 101 20.72 9.62 -6.66
CA TYR A 101 20.85 9.58 -5.20
C TYR A 101 19.81 8.67 -4.55
N LEU A 102 18.54 8.75 -4.96
CA LEU A 102 17.47 7.88 -4.45
C LEU A 102 17.75 6.39 -4.70
N LEU A 103 18.49 6.06 -5.76
CA LEU A 103 18.87 4.70 -6.14
C LEU A 103 20.18 4.22 -5.50
N THR A 104 20.84 5.05 -4.69
CA THR A 104 22.04 4.62 -3.96
C THR A 104 21.71 3.56 -2.92
N ALA A 105 22.66 2.66 -2.65
CA ALA A 105 22.50 1.61 -1.64
C ALA A 105 22.15 2.16 -0.25
N GLY A 106 22.65 3.34 0.12
CA GLY A 106 22.33 3.98 1.40
C GLY A 106 20.86 4.37 1.50
N VAL A 107 20.32 5.06 0.49
CA VAL A 107 18.89 5.40 0.47
C VAL A 107 18.03 4.14 0.41
N GLN A 108 18.40 3.17 -0.43
CA GLN A 108 17.65 1.93 -0.55
C GLN A 108 17.65 1.11 0.76
N ALA A 109 18.75 1.12 1.52
CA ALA A 109 18.83 0.48 2.85
C ALA A 109 17.93 1.15 3.90
N ASP A 110 17.69 2.46 3.80
CA ASP A 110 16.83 3.19 4.72
C ASP A 110 15.32 3.04 4.40
N ILE A 111 14.95 2.70 3.16
CA ILE A 111 13.54 2.59 2.73
C ILE A 111 12.69 1.69 3.63
N PRO A 112 13.11 0.46 4.01
CA PRO A 112 12.33 -0.37 4.93
C PRO A 112 12.02 0.33 6.26
N GLY A 113 13.03 0.94 6.89
CA GLY A 113 12.88 1.55 8.21
C GLY A 113 12.15 2.90 8.20
N GLN A 114 12.28 3.68 7.12
CA GLN A 114 11.72 5.05 7.05
C GLN A 114 10.37 5.11 6.33
N MET A 115 10.19 4.29 5.29
CA MET A 115 9.01 4.34 4.42
C MET A 115 8.11 3.13 4.56
N TYR A 116 8.49 2.12 5.35
CA TYR A 116 7.71 0.90 5.51
C TYR A 116 7.46 0.19 4.16
N MET A 117 8.40 0.33 3.21
CA MET A 117 8.34 -0.28 1.89
C MET A 117 9.55 -1.17 1.58
N TYR A 118 9.44 -2.02 0.57
CA TYR A 118 10.59 -2.76 0.05
C TYR A 118 11.44 -1.85 -0.85
N PRO A 119 12.79 -1.94 -0.78
CA PRO A 119 13.66 -1.27 -1.74
C PRO A 119 13.50 -1.88 -3.13
N VAL A 120 13.81 -1.09 -4.15
CA VAL A 120 13.90 -1.59 -5.53
C VAL A 120 15.23 -2.30 -5.79
N ASP A 121 16.28 -1.92 -5.07
CA ASP A 121 17.57 -2.62 -5.09
C ASP A 121 17.48 -3.93 -4.28
N SER A 122 17.45 -5.06 -5.00
CA SER A 122 17.39 -6.39 -4.39
C SER A 122 18.66 -6.83 -3.66
N SER A 123 19.75 -6.08 -3.77
CA SER A 123 21.00 -6.37 -3.06
C SER A 123 20.99 -5.84 -1.62
N VAL A 124 20.04 -4.97 -1.27
CA VAL A 124 19.86 -4.47 0.10
C VAL A 124 19.41 -5.59 1.03
N GLU A 125 20.17 -5.78 2.10
CA GLU A 125 19.80 -6.71 3.17
C GLU A 125 18.64 -6.12 3.99
N LEU A 126 17.59 -6.92 4.16
CA LEU A 126 16.40 -6.52 4.93
C LEU A 126 16.57 -6.87 6.41
N PRO A 127 16.04 -6.06 7.34
CA PRO A 127 16.02 -6.39 8.76
C PRO A 127 15.37 -7.77 9.03
N ALA A 128 15.87 -8.51 10.00
CA ALA A 128 15.36 -9.86 10.29
C ALA A 128 13.87 -9.89 10.64
N GLU A 129 13.39 -8.91 11.42
CA GLU A 129 11.97 -8.76 11.77
C GLU A 129 11.11 -8.50 10.54
N TRP A 130 11.63 -7.70 9.60
CA TRP A 130 10.98 -7.46 8.33
C TRP A 130 10.81 -8.76 7.53
N VAL A 131 11.87 -9.53 7.37
CA VAL A 131 11.81 -10.82 6.66
C VAL A 131 10.79 -11.77 7.30
N LYS A 132 10.69 -11.75 8.63
CA LYS A 132 9.77 -12.61 9.38
C LYS A 132 8.30 -12.17 9.26
N PHE A 133 8.02 -10.87 9.39
CA PHE A 133 6.65 -10.38 9.59
C PHE A 133 6.07 -9.61 8.41
N ALA A 134 6.87 -9.25 7.42
CA ALA A 134 6.43 -8.52 6.23
C ALA A 134 6.50 -9.33 4.92
N PRO A 135 6.18 -10.64 4.87
CA PRO A 135 6.38 -11.43 3.66
C PRO A 135 5.67 -10.83 2.44
N LEU A 136 6.36 -10.82 1.30
CA LEU A 136 5.75 -10.42 0.04
C LEU A 136 4.61 -11.37 -0.34
N ALA A 137 3.50 -10.80 -0.81
CA ALA A 137 2.49 -11.56 -1.52
C ALA A 137 3.13 -12.21 -2.76
N THR A 138 3.03 -13.54 -2.84
CA THR A 138 3.62 -14.34 -3.93
C THR A 138 2.80 -14.29 -5.21
N LYS A 139 1.49 -14.06 -5.09
CA LYS A 139 0.54 -13.92 -6.20
C LYS A 139 -0.36 -12.69 -5.99
N PRO A 140 0.22 -11.47 -6.01
CA PRO A 140 -0.59 -10.27 -5.85
C PRO A 140 -1.58 -10.15 -7.01
N ILE A 141 -2.77 -9.62 -6.71
CA ILE A 141 -3.73 -9.22 -7.73
C ILE A 141 -3.05 -8.19 -8.65
N ALA A 142 -3.16 -8.40 -9.95
CA ALA A 142 -2.60 -7.52 -10.97
C ALA A 142 -3.72 -6.95 -11.84
N VAL A 143 -3.53 -5.71 -12.26
CA VAL A 143 -4.29 -5.06 -13.33
C VAL A 143 -3.25 -4.35 -14.18
N ASP A 144 -3.35 -4.51 -15.49
CA ASP A 144 -2.41 -3.88 -16.43
C ASP A 144 -2.41 -2.35 -16.27
N ALA A 145 -1.24 -1.72 -16.37
CA ALA A 145 -1.07 -0.29 -16.14
C ALA A 145 -1.79 0.56 -17.19
N ALA A 146 -1.83 0.13 -18.45
CA ALA A 146 -2.57 0.84 -19.49
C ALA A 146 -4.09 0.73 -19.25
N THR A 147 -4.55 -0.42 -18.78
CA THR A 147 -5.95 -0.63 -18.38
C THR A 147 -6.33 0.27 -17.20
N ILE A 148 -5.48 0.39 -16.19
CA ILE A 148 -5.69 1.35 -15.09
C ILE A 148 -5.73 2.77 -15.64
N GLY A 149 -4.75 3.15 -16.45
CA GLY A 149 -4.65 4.50 -17.02
C GLY A 149 -5.88 4.90 -17.83
N ALA A 150 -6.44 3.97 -18.61
CA ALA A 150 -7.63 4.23 -19.44
C ALA A 150 -8.92 4.37 -18.63
N ASN A 151 -9.05 3.66 -17.49
CA ASN A 151 -10.33 3.51 -16.80
C ASN A 151 -10.39 4.15 -15.40
N ARG A 152 -9.25 4.58 -14.83
CA ARG A 152 -9.15 5.07 -13.45
C ARG A 152 -10.18 6.14 -13.09
N GLU A 153 -10.35 7.14 -13.95
CA GLU A 153 -11.28 8.25 -13.69
C GLU A 153 -12.72 7.76 -13.58
N THR A 154 -13.14 6.89 -14.51
CA THR A 154 -14.47 6.25 -14.48
C THR A 154 -14.64 5.41 -13.23
N TRP A 155 -13.68 4.53 -12.93
CA TRP A 155 -13.78 3.67 -11.75
C TRP A 155 -13.85 4.46 -10.44
N ILE A 156 -13.10 5.55 -10.30
CA ILE A 156 -13.16 6.43 -9.11
C ILE A 156 -14.52 7.11 -9.02
N LYS A 157 -15.03 7.65 -10.13
CA LYS A 157 -16.34 8.31 -10.16
C LYS A 157 -17.45 7.34 -9.76
N ASP A 158 -17.49 6.16 -10.36
CA ASP A 158 -18.54 5.18 -10.13
C ASP A 158 -18.46 4.61 -8.70
N TRP A 159 -17.24 4.33 -8.22
CA TRP A 159 -17.02 3.94 -6.82
C TRP A 159 -17.47 5.04 -5.85
N THR A 160 -17.17 6.30 -6.14
CA THR A 160 -17.57 7.44 -5.30
C THR A 160 -19.09 7.51 -5.20
N ALA A 161 -19.80 7.45 -6.34
CA ALA A 161 -21.25 7.48 -6.36
C ALA A 161 -21.89 6.31 -5.60
N GLU A 162 -21.35 5.09 -5.77
CA GLU A 162 -21.89 3.89 -5.11
C GLU A 162 -21.60 3.91 -3.59
N VAL A 163 -20.37 4.26 -3.21
CA VAL A 163 -19.88 4.09 -1.83
C VAL A 163 -20.14 5.32 -0.97
N LEU A 164 -19.84 6.51 -1.47
CA LEU A 164 -19.93 7.76 -0.71
C LEU A 164 -21.25 8.51 -0.91
N GLY A 165 -21.94 8.27 -2.03
CA GLY A 165 -23.12 9.03 -2.44
C GLY A 165 -22.74 10.36 -3.11
#